data_AF-A0A7J7PHE5-F1
#
_entry.id   AF-A0A7J7PHE5-F1
#
_cell.length_a   1.000
_cell.length_b   1.000
_cell.length_c   1.000
_cell.angle_alpha   90.00
_cell.angle_beta   90.00
_cell.angle_gamma   90.00
#
_symmetry.space_group_name_H-M   'P 1'
#
loop_
_entity.id
_entity.type
_entity.pdbx_description
1 polymer ?
#
loop_
_entity_poly.entity_id
_entity_poly.type
_entity_poly.pdbx_seq_one_letter_code
_entity_poly.pdbx_strand_id
1 'polypeptide(L)' 'PLQVFEYCSHGSLEDWLLGRSGITRGAQLGWRQRLQVARQVACALLHLHGQPEPIIHRDVKPNNILITQ' A
#
# COMPACT_ATOMS: atom_id res chain seq x y z
N PRO A 1 -22.14 -1.55 8.01
CA PRO A 1 -21.62 -2.86 8.49
C PRO A 1 -20.18 -2.66 8.95
N LEU A 2 -19.76 -3.28 10.05
CA LEU A 2 -18.37 -3.22 10.51
C LEU A 2 -17.52 -4.21 9.70
N GLN A 3 -16.31 -3.83 9.31
CA GLN A 3 -15.35 -4.71 8.66
C GLN A 3 -14.15 -4.91 9.60
N VAL A 4 -13.64 -6.14 9.65
CA VAL A 4 -12.48 -6.51 10.47
C VAL A 4 -11.40 -7.02 9.52
N PHE A 5 -10.20 -6.46 9.64
CA PHE A 5 -9.04 -6.78 8.80
C PHE A 5 -7.81 -7.03 9.67
N GLU A 6 -6.78 -7.62 9.06
CA GLU A 6 -5.46 -7.74 9.67
C GLU A 6 -4.88 -6.35 9.95
N TYR A 7 -4.24 -6.20 11.12
CA TYR A 7 -3.63 -4.94 11.52
C TYR A 7 -2.24 -4.78 10.91
N CYS A 8 -2.09 -3.79 10.02
CA CYS A 8 -0.81 -3.42 9.43
C CYS A 8 -0.13 -2.32 10.27
N SER A 9 0.80 -2.69 11.14
CA SER A 9 1.44 -1.77 12.10
C SER A 9 2.33 -0.70 11.47
N HIS A 10 2.71 -0.85 10.19
CA HIS A 10 3.58 0.10 9.50
C HIS A 10 2.82 1.23 8.79
N GLY A 11 1.50 1.29 8.91
CA GLY A 11 0.69 2.36 8.34
C GLY A 11 0.58 2.32 6.82
N SER A 12 0.15 3.43 6.24
CA SER A 12 -0.06 3.57 4.80
C SER A 12 1.21 4.01 4.07
N LEU A 13 1.28 3.78 2.75
CA LEU A 13 2.35 4.32 1.91
C LEU A 13 2.41 5.85 2.02
N GLU A 14 1.28 6.53 2.19
CA GLU A 14 1.24 7.99 2.40
C GLU A 14 2.05 8.40 3.64
N ASP A 15 1.92 7.68 4.76
CA ASP A 15 2.65 7.96 5.98
C ASP A 15 4.17 7.90 5.75
N TRP A 16 4.63 6.92 4.98
CA TRP A 16 6.04 6.79 4.64
C TRP A 16 6.54 7.81 3.63
N LEU A 17 5.70 8.23 2.67
CA LEU A 17 6.06 9.26 1.71
C LEU A 17 6.18 10.64 2.37
N LEU A 18 5.34 10.91 3.37
CA LEU A 18 5.32 12.17 4.12
C LEU A 18 6.25 12.17 5.34
N GLY A 19 6.96 11.07 5.62
CA GLY A 19 7.83 10.93 6.80
C GLY A 19 7.09 10.90 8.14
N ARG A 20 5.79 10.56 8.10
CA ARG A 20 4.88 10.45 9.25
C ARG A 20 4.75 9.03 9.79
N SER A 21 5.55 8.09 9.26
CA SER A 21 5.56 6.69 9.73
C SER A 21 5.73 6.63 11.25
N GLY A 22 4.79 5.94 11.91
CA GLY A 22 4.74 5.81 13.37
C GLY A 22 5.87 4.96 13.98
N ILE A 23 6.62 4.24 13.15
CA ILE A 23 7.72 3.36 13.58
C ILE A 23 8.99 4.18 13.84
N THR A 24 9.28 5.14 12.96
CA THR A 24 10.48 5.98 13.06
C THR A 24 10.16 7.34 12.48
N ARG A 25 10.04 8.35 13.36
CA ARG A 25 9.76 9.73 12.93
C ARG A 25 10.84 10.21 11.97
N GLY A 26 10.43 10.69 10.80
CA GLY A 26 11.33 11.15 9.74
C GLY A 26 11.89 10.05 8.83
N ALA A 27 11.61 8.76 9.10
CA ALA A 27 11.95 7.71 8.16
C ALA A 27 11.04 7.78 6.92
N GLN A 28 11.66 7.68 5.75
CA GLN A 28 11.01 7.68 4.45
C GLN A 28 11.51 6.51 3.62
N LEU A 29 10.70 6.07 2.67
CA LEU A 29 11.16 5.07 1.69
C LEU A 29 12.26 5.67 0.82
N GLY A 30 13.39 4.96 0.72
CA GLY A 30 14.39 5.22 -0.30
C GLY A 30 13.90 4.86 -1.70
N TRP A 31 14.62 5.29 -2.74
CA TRP A 31 14.22 5.08 -4.14
C TRP A 31 13.96 3.61 -4.49
N ARG A 32 14.86 2.70 -4.07
CA ARG A 32 14.72 1.27 -4.32
C ARG A 32 13.43 0.69 -3.69
N GLN A 33 13.10 1.11 -2.47
CA GLN A 33 11.88 0.68 -1.80
C GLN A 33 10.63 1.21 -2.50
N ARG A 34 10.65 2.46 -3.00
CA ARG A 34 9.55 3.03 -3.78
C ARG A 34 9.30 2.24 -5.07
N LEU A 35 10.36 1.84 -5.78
CA LEU A 35 10.24 0.98 -6.95
C LEU A 35 9.68 -0.40 -6.60
N GLN A 36 10.09 -0.97 -5.46
CA GLN A 36 9.55 -2.24 -4.98
C GLN A 36 8.05 -2.15 -4.69
N VAL A 37 7.60 -1.10 -4.00
CA VAL A 37 6.18 -0.85 -3.72
C VAL A 37 5.41 -0.67 -5.04
N ALA A 38 5.92 0.13 -5.98
CA ALA A 38 5.27 0.31 -7.29
C ALA A 38 5.10 -1.02 -8.04
N ARG A 39 6.13 -1.88 -8.02
CA ARG A 39 6.04 -3.23 -8.60
C ARG A 39 4.98 -4.07 -7.90
N GLN A 40 4.96 -4.08 -6.56
CA GLN A 40 3.98 -4.85 -5.79
C GLN A 40 2.53 -4.39 -6.07
N VAL A 41 2.28 -3.08 -6.11
CA VAL A 41 0.97 -2.51 -6.47
C VAL A 41 0.58 -2.91 -7.90
N ALA A 42 1.50 -2.83 -8.86
CA ALA A 42 1.24 -3.26 -10.23
C ALA A 42 0.89 -4.76 -10.31
N CYS A 43 1.61 -5.61 -9.58
CA CYS A 43 1.30 -7.04 -9.49
C CYS A 43 -0.08 -7.30 -8.87
N ALA A 44 -0.44 -6.58 -7.81
CA ALA A 44 -1.76 -6.69 -7.17
C ALA A 44 -2.88 -6.27 -8.13
N LEU A 45 -2.72 -5.15 -8.84
CA LEU A 45 -3.68 -4.70 -9.85
C LEU A 45 -3.80 -5.67 -11.02
N LEU A 46 -2.67 -6.21 -11.51
CA LEU A 46 -2.68 -7.25 -12.53
C LEU A 46 -3.48 -8.48 -12.08
N HIS A 47 -3.30 -8.89 -10.82
CA HIS A 47 -4.05 -10.01 -10.24
C HIS A 47 -5.55 -9.72 -10.15
N LEU A 48 -5.94 -8.53 -9.67
CA LEU A 48 -7.35 -8.13 -9.54
C LEU A 48 -8.05 -8.00 -10.90
N HIS A 49 -7.36 -7.41 -11.89
CA HIS A 49 -7.90 -7.23 -13.24
C HIS A 49 -7.93 -8.54 -14.05
N GLY A 50 -7.10 -9.52 -13.70
CA GLY A 50 -7.04 -10.83 -14.36
C GLY A 50 -8.09 -11.84 -13.89
N GLN A 51 -8.95 -11.49 -12.92
CA GLN A 51 -10.02 -12.37 -12.46
C GLN A 51 -11.09 -12.59 -13.56
N PRO A 52 -11.83 -13.71 -13.55
CA PRO A 52 -12.92 -13.97 -14.52
C PRO A 52 -13.97 -12.86 -14.53
N GLU A 53 -14.25 -12.28 -13.36
CA GLU A 53 -14.96 -11.01 -13.20
C GLU A 53 -13.95 -9.97 -12.69
N PRO A 54 -13.44 -9.07 -13.56
CA PRO A 54 -12.38 -8.14 -13.19
C PRO A 54 -12.77 -7.20 -12.05
N ILE A 55 -11.95 -7.17 -11.00
CA ILE A 55 -12.16 -6.28 -9.86
C ILE A 55 -11.44 -4.95 -10.12
N ILE A 56 -12.21 -3.88 -10.29
CA ILE A 56 -11.65 -2.52 -10.46
C ILE A 56 -11.58 -1.83 -9.09
N HIS A 57 -10.37 -1.55 -8.60
CA HIS A 57 -10.16 -0.94 -7.28
C HIS A 57 -10.78 0.46 -7.14
N ARG A 58 -10.76 1.26 -8.22
CA ARG A 58 -11.31 2.64 -8.33
C ARG A 58 -10.70 3.73 -7.44
N ASP A 59 -10.04 3.37 -6.33
CA ASP A 59 -9.47 4.35 -5.40
C ASP A 59 -7.98 4.05 -5.09
N VAL A 60 -7.19 3.82 -6.13
CA VAL A 60 -5.74 3.56 -5.97
C VAL A 60 -5.04 4.87 -5.63
N LYS A 61 -4.58 4.99 -4.40
CA LYS A 61 -3.81 6.13 -3.88
C LYS A 61 -2.92 5.70 -2.72
N PRO A 62 -1.87 6.45 -2.36
CA PRO A 62 -0.93 6.06 -1.31
C PRO A 62 -1.59 5.74 0.05
N ASN A 63 -2.64 6.46 0.43
CA ASN A 63 -3.35 6.20 1.69
C ASN A 63 -4.08 4.84 1.74
N ASN A 64 -4.40 4.25 0.59
CA ASN A 64 -5.07 2.94 0.49
C ASN A 64 -4.09 1.79 0.23
N ILE A 65 -2.79 2.04 0.26
CA ILE A 65 -1.75 1.02 0.14
C ILE A 65 -1.13 0.86 1.53
N LEU A 66 -1.33 -0.29 2.16
CA LEU A 66 -0.79 -0.57 3.49
C LEU A 66 0.61 -1.19 3.39
N ILE A 67 1.52 -0.75 4.26
CA ILE A 67 2.86 -1.35 4.40
C ILE A 67 2.78 -2.42 5.49
N THR A 68 3.30 -3.60 5.20
CA THR A 68 3.38 -4.72 6.15
C THR A 68 4.76 -4.76 6.82
N GLN A 69 4.91 -5.62 7.83
CA GLN A 69 6.19 -5.92 8.48
C GLN A 69 7.21 -6.51 7.49
#